data_AF-A0A939AS84-F1
#
_entry.id   AF-A0A939AS84-F1
#
_cell.length_a   1.000
_cell.length_b   1.000
_cell.length_c   1.000
_cell.angle_alpha   90.00
_cell.angle_beta   90.00
_cell.angle_gamma   90.00
#
_symmetry.space_group_name_H-M   'P 1'
#
loop_
_entity.id
_entity.type
_entity.pdbx_description
1 polymer ?
#
loop_
_entity_poly.entity_id
_entity_poly.type
_entity_poly.pdbx_seq_one_letter_code
_entity_poly.pdbx_strand_id
1 'polypeptide(L)'
;MKRFLTTLVTFGLLIGLGVLAMLARPQASSRADISAIGHDTILTVGTQSASSVIAPAATNKLNVIAMPLNAAQQFTAAGKNFDADGLASIVGAGVQQVLTWNAGSSGYRAWYPQDGEGDNFGLVVGGVYRLVVDSTAASVVSFVGDVPAQGSVQFSLVRPTAAGCKINDISIPLNRSDISTADQLAISVGNVSQVLEWNAATQSYKAWYPQDGEGDNFATKIGFPYRLCLLSGGLTTWPTP
;
A
#
# COMPACT_ATOMS: atom_id res chain seq x y z
N MET A 1 41.53 11.51 -4.29
CA MET A 1 40.86 10.30 -4.77
C MET A 1 39.75 9.82 -3.81
N LYS A 2 38.85 10.71 -3.34
CA LYS A 2 37.74 10.37 -2.41
C LYS A 2 36.34 10.73 -2.93
N ARG A 3 36.23 11.14 -4.20
CA ARG A 3 34.97 11.64 -4.80
C ARG A 3 34.30 10.67 -5.80
N PHE A 4 34.87 9.49 -6.01
CA PHE A 4 34.33 8.49 -6.96
C PHE A 4 33.66 7.28 -6.30
N LEU A 5 33.68 7.17 -4.96
CA LEU A 5 33.11 6.00 -4.27
C LEU A 5 31.64 6.18 -3.82
N THR A 6 31.12 7.41 -3.82
CA THR A 6 29.77 7.69 -3.27
C THR A 6 28.65 7.40 -4.27
N THR A 7 28.93 7.41 -5.57
CA THR A 7 27.91 7.24 -6.62
C THR A 7 27.52 5.77 -6.86
N LEU A 8 28.33 4.81 -6.43
CA LEU A 8 28.09 3.37 -6.63
C LEU A 8 27.21 2.73 -5.53
N VAL A 9 27.02 3.39 -4.38
CA VAL A 9 26.23 2.83 -3.27
C VAL A 9 24.74 3.18 -3.39
N THR A 10 24.38 4.26 -4.08
CA THR A 10 22.98 4.70 -4.21
C THR A 10 22.16 3.82 -5.16
N PHE A 11 22.78 3.16 -6.14
CA PHE A 11 22.07 2.26 -7.07
C PHE A 11 21.83 0.84 -6.50
N GLY A 12 22.56 0.42 -5.47
CA GLY A 12 22.44 -0.92 -4.90
C GLY A 12 21.19 -1.12 -4.02
N LEU A 13 20.62 -0.04 -3.47
CA LEU A 13 19.49 -0.14 -2.53
C LEU A 13 18.11 -0.18 -3.22
N LEU A 14 18.03 0.27 -4.48
CA LEU A 14 16.77 0.32 -5.25
C LEU A 14 16.34 -1.04 -5.86
N ILE A 15 17.25 -2.01 -5.93
CA ILE A 15 16.96 -3.34 -6.49
C ILE A 15 16.54 -4.36 -5.39
N GLY A 16 16.85 -4.08 -4.12
CA GLY A 16 16.61 -5.01 -3.00
C GLY A 16 15.15 -5.16 -2.55
N LEU A 17 14.26 -4.23 -2.90
CA LEU A 17 12.84 -4.29 -2.52
C LEU A 17 11.93 -4.94 -3.58
N GLY A 18 12.47 -5.26 -4.77
CA GLY A 18 11.70 -5.86 -5.87
C GLY A 18 11.73 -7.40 -5.94
N VAL A 19 12.55 -8.08 -5.14
CA VAL A 19 12.84 -9.52 -5.35
C VAL A 19 12.07 -10.45 -4.40
N LEU A 20 11.36 -9.93 -3.40
CA LEU A 20 10.64 -10.81 -2.45
C LEU A 20 9.28 -11.35 -2.95
N ALA A 21 8.89 -11.07 -4.21
CA ALA A 21 7.60 -11.51 -4.77
C ALA A 21 7.68 -12.60 -5.85
N MET A 22 8.86 -13.19 -6.14
CA MET A 22 9.02 -14.09 -7.31
C MET A 22 9.82 -15.38 -7.07
N LEU A 23 9.66 -16.03 -5.92
CA LEU A 23 10.21 -17.39 -5.72
C LEU A 23 9.11 -18.41 -5.42
N ALA A 24 8.30 -18.68 -6.44
CA ALA A 24 7.61 -19.95 -6.60
C ALA A 24 7.21 -20.17 -8.06
N ARG A 25 8.01 -20.93 -8.82
CA ARG A 25 7.56 -22.01 -9.74
C ARG A 25 8.69 -22.52 -10.63
N PRO A 26 8.83 -23.85 -10.77
CA PRO A 26 9.48 -24.47 -11.91
C PRO A 26 8.47 -25.17 -12.86
N GLN A 27 8.96 -25.34 -14.10
CA GLN A 27 8.57 -26.27 -15.18
C GLN A 27 7.23 -26.00 -15.92
N ALA A 28 7.19 -25.74 -17.24
CA ALA A 28 7.74 -26.36 -18.46
C ALA A 28 6.73 -27.28 -19.16
N SER A 29 6.72 -27.15 -20.50
CA SER A 29 6.06 -28.00 -21.53
C SER A 29 4.57 -27.74 -21.76
N SER A 30 4.03 -27.72 -22.97
CA SER A 30 4.54 -28.09 -24.30
C SER A 30 3.73 -27.43 -25.42
N ARG A 31 4.42 -27.29 -26.56
CA ARG A 31 3.93 -26.97 -27.91
C ARG A 31 2.79 -27.90 -28.33
N ALA A 32 1.78 -27.37 -29.03
CA ALA A 32 0.86 -28.16 -29.84
C ALA A 32 0.70 -27.51 -31.22
N ASP A 33 0.91 -28.33 -32.24
CA ASP A 33 0.88 -28.03 -33.67
C ASP A 33 -0.51 -27.60 -34.16
N ILE A 34 -0.51 -26.72 -35.15
CA ILE A 34 -1.68 -26.37 -35.94
C ILE A 34 -1.61 -27.17 -37.23
N SER A 35 -2.52 -28.14 -37.40
CA SER A 35 -2.81 -28.74 -38.70
C SER A 35 -4.16 -28.25 -39.21
N ALA A 36 -4.20 -27.98 -40.50
CA ALA A 36 -5.37 -27.50 -41.22
C ALA A 36 -6.25 -28.64 -41.77
N ILE A 37 -7.40 -28.21 -42.31
CA ILE A 37 -8.29 -28.82 -43.33
C ILE A 37 -9.55 -29.51 -42.80
N GLY A 38 -10.71 -29.09 -43.35
CA GLY A 38 -11.84 -29.99 -43.63
C GLY A 38 -13.25 -29.42 -43.39
N HIS A 39 -13.92 -29.01 -44.46
CA HIS A 39 -15.38 -28.94 -44.58
C HIS A 39 -16.03 -30.26 -44.13
N ASP A 40 -17.08 -30.26 -43.29
CA ASP A 40 -18.48 -30.46 -43.70
C ASP A 40 -19.45 -30.44 -42.50
N THR A 41 -20.70 -30.17 -42.85
CA THR A 41 -21.94 -30.01 -42.08
C THR A 41 -22.24 -31.10 -41.02
N ILE A 42 -22.74 -30.70 -39.83
CA ILE A 42 -23.94 -31.23 -39.12
C ILE A 42 -24.07 -30.51 -37.77
N LEU A 43 -25.19 -29.80 -37.60
CA LEU A 43 -25.57 -29.08 -36.37
C LEU A 43 -26.02 -30.10 -35.31
N THR A 44 -25.14 -30.45 -34.39
CA THR A 44 -25.52 -31.13 -33.13
C THR A 44 -25.35 -30.13 -32.00
N VAL A 45 -26.45 -29.72 -31.39
CA VAL A 45 -26.45 -28.92 -30.15
C VAL A 45 -26.01 -29.85 -29.02
N GLY A 46 -24.69 -30.08 -28.94
CA GLY A 46 -24.06 -30.58 -27.74
C GLY A 46 -24.04 -29.48 -26.70
N THR A 47 -24.46 -29.78 -25.48
CA THR A 47 -24.17 -28.97 -24.31
C THR A 47 -22.66 -28.89 -24.16
N GLN A 48 -22.06 -27.87 -24.78
CA GLN A 48 -20.68 -27.50 -24.52
C GLN A 48 -20.62 -27.12 -23.04
N SER A 49 -20.15 -28.07 -22.23
CA SER A 49 -19.49 -27.71 -20.98
C SER A 49 -18.37 -26.79 -21.40
N ALA A 50 -18.60 -25.49 -21.24
CA ALA A 50 -17.58 -24.49 -21.41
C ALA A 50 -16.43 -24.93 -20.51
N SER A 51 -15.34 -25.39 -21.13
CA SER A 51 -14.09 -25.55 -20.43
C SER A 51 -13.76 -24.14 -19.98
N SER A 52 -14.02 -23.86 -18.69
CA SER A 52 -13.65 -22.60 -18.10
C SER A 52 -12.14 -22.52 -18.29
N VAL A 53 -11.71 -21.59 -19.12
CA VAL A 53 -10.30 -21.18 -19.13
C VAL A 53 -10.01 -20.87 -17.68
N ILE A 54 -9.19 -21.71 -17.04
CA ILE A 54 -8.77 -21.50 -15.66
C ILE A 54 -8.21 -20.08 -15.65
N ALA A 55 -8.94 -19.17 -15.00
CA ALA A 55 -8.51 -17.80 -14.83
C ALA A 55 -7.08 -17.86 -14.25
N PRO A 56 -6.14 -17.03 -14.74
CA PRO A 56 -4.81 -16.97 -14.18
C PRO A 56 -4.94 -16.90 -12.66
N ALA A 57 -4.31 -17.85 -11.94
CA ALA A 57 -4.39 -17.97 -10.50
C ALA A 57 -4.32 -16.57 -9.86
N ALA A 58 -5.32 -16.26 -9.03
CA ALA A 58 -5.60 -14.92 -8.50
C ALA A 58 -4.31 -14.15 -8.20
N THR A 59 -4.01 -13.13 -9.02
CA THR A 59 -2.87 -12.27 -8.72
C THR A 59 -3.28 -11.35 -7.60
N ASN A 60 -2.87 -11.69 -6.39
CA ASN A 60 -3.01 -10.83 -5.22
C ASN A 60 -2.58 -9.40 -5.59
N LYS A 61 -3.45 -8.43 -5.32
CA LYS A 61 -3.20 -7.00 -5.53
C LYS A 61 -3.01 -6.31 -4.19
N LEU A 62 -2.12 -5.34 -4.18
CA LEU A 62 -1.91 -4.48 -3.03
C LEU A 62 -2.76 -3.21 -3.18
N ASN A 63 -3.56 -2.93 -2.16
CA ASN A 63 -4.21 -1.64 -1.95
C ASN A 63 -3.61 -0.98 -0.71
N VAL A 64 -3.53 0.35 -0.72
CA VAL A 64 -3.06 1.13 0.43
C VAL A 64 -4.14 2.13 0.77
N ILE A 65 -4.59 2.12 2.01
CA ILE A 65 -5.63 3.00 2.53
C ILE A 65 -5.09 3.74 3.76
N ALA A 66 -5.70 4.88 4.06
CA ALA A 66 -5.63 5.46 5.39
C ALA A 66 -7.00 5.34 6.06
N MET A 67 -7.05 5.46 7.39
CA MET A 67 -8.29 5.48 8.16
C MET A 67 -8.67 6.92 8.52
N PRO A 68 -9.35 7.67 7.63
CA PRO A 68 -9.50 9.13 7.78
C PRO A 68 -10.46 9.55 8.89
N LEU A 69 -11.42 8.69 9.24
CA LEU A 69 -12.49 8.98 10.19
C LEU A 69 -12.36 8.07 11.41
N ASN A 70 -12.98 8.48 12.52
CA ASN A 70 -13.19 7.59 13.65
C ASN A 70 -14.28 6.57 13.33
N ALA A 71 -13.91 5.50 12.61
CA ALA A 71 -14.80 4.44 12.20
C ALA A 71 -15.03 3.37 13.30
N ALA A 72 -14.55 3.57 14.53
CA ALA A 72 -14.70 2.58 15.60
C ALA A 72 -16.17 2.21 15.88
N GLN A 73 -17.09 3.18 15.74
CA GLN A 73 -18.53 2.93 15.89
C GLN A 73 -19.08 2.04 14.77
N GLN A 74 -18.65 2.21 13.52
CA GLN A 74 -19.05 1.34 12.40
C GLN A 74 -18.61 -0.10 12.65
N PHE A 75 -17.37 -0.29 13.13
CA PHE A 75 -16.85 -1.62 13.46
C PHE A 75 -17.67 -2.25 14.60
N THR A 76 -17.92 -1.49 15.67
CA THR A 76 -18.73 -1.95 16.81
C THR A 76 -20.15 -2.32 16.38
N ALA A 77 -20.79 -1.51 15.52
CA ALA A 77 -22.13 -1.79 14.99
C ALA A 77 -22.17 -3.06 14.12
N ALA A 78 -21.06 -3.41 13.48
CA ALA A 78 -20.88 -4.66 12.74
C ALA A 78 -20.46 -5.85 13.63
N GLY A 79 -20.35 -5.67 14.95
CA GLY A 79 -19.87 -6.69 15.88
C GLY A 79 -18.38 -7.01 15.70
N LYS A 80 -17.58 -6.02 15.30
CA LYS A 80 -16.14 -6.13 15.04
C LYS A 80 -15.33 -5.22 15.95
N ASN A 81 -14.11 -5.64 16.28
CA ASN A 81 -13.13 -4.83 16.99
C ASN A 81 -12.45 -3.86 16.04
N PHE A 82 -12.00 -2.69 16.52
CA PHE A 82 -11.25 -1.73 15.71
C PHE A 82 -9.76 -2.14 15.57
N ASP A 83 -9.53 -3.28 14.92
CA ASP A 83 -8.24 -3.94 14.73
C ASP A 83 -8.07 -4.48 13.29
N ALA A 84 -6.95 -5.15 13.01
CA ALA A 84 -6.64 -5.67 11.68
C ALA A 84 -7.64 -6.74 11.21
N ASP A 85 -8.12 -7.59 12.12
CA ASP A 85 -9.14 -8.59 11.83
C ASP A 85 -10.51 -7.97 11.52
N GLY A 86 -10.91 -6.97 12.31
CA GLY A 86 -12.08 -6.17 12.05
C GLY A 86 -11.99 -5.46 10.70
N LEU A 87 -10.80 -4.94 10.33
CA LEU A 87 -10.60 -4.27 9.04
C LEU A 87 -10.79 -5.25 7.87
N ALA A 88 -10.18 -6.44 7.97
CA ALA A 88 -10.38 -7.50 6.98
C ALA A 88 -11.86 -7.88 6.86
N SER A 89 -12.54 -8.03 8.00
CA SER A 89 -13.98 -8.35 8.06
C SER A 89 -14.86 -7.27 7.41
N ILE A 90 -14.57 -5.98 7.63
CA ILE A 90 -15.33 -4.85 7.07
C ILE A 90 -15.10 -4.72 5.56
N VAL A 91 -13.86 -4.92 5.10
CA VAL A 91 -13.54 -4.92 3.66
C VAL A 91 -14.20 -6.13 2.97
N GLY A 92 -14.31 -7.26 3.67
CA GLY A 92 -15.06 -8.43 3.26
C GLY A 92 -14.18 -9.57 2.73
N ALA A 93 -14.80 -10.43 1.92
CA ALA A 93 -14.11 -11.56 1.31
C ALA A 93 -12.89 -11.10 0.49
N GLY A 94 -11.94 -12.02 0.29
CA GLY A 94 -10.78 -11.79 -0.57
C GLY A 94 -9.61 -11.04 0.06
N VAL A 95 -9.73 -10.51 1.27
CA VAL A 95 -8.57 -9.98 2.03
C VAL A 95 -7.69 -11.15 2.48
N GLN A 96 -6.47 -11.22 1.94
CA GLN A 96 -5.46 -12.24 2.28
C GLN A 96 -4.56 -11.77 3.43
N GLN A 97 -4.31 -10.46 3.51
CA GLN A 97 -3.38 -9.90 4.48
C GLN A 97 -3.70 -8.43 4.78
N VAL A 98 -3.56 -8.04 6.04
CA VAL A 98 -3.58 -6.64 6.49
C VAL A 98 -2.21 -6.28 7.05
N LEU A 99 -1.60 -5.20 6.56
CA LEU A 99 -0.28 -4.76 6.98
C LEU A 99 -0.29 -3.32 7.48
N THR A 100 0.52 -3.03 8.50
CA THR A 100 0.89 -1.66 8.88
C THR A 100 2.40 -1.53 9.08
N TRP A 101 2.96 -0.40 8.70
CA TRP A 101 4.40 -0.16 8.81
C TRP A 101 4.75 0.32 10.22
N ASN A 102 5.70 -0.36 10.86
CA ASN A 102 6.30 0.10 12.11
C ASN A 102 7.65 0.78 11.80
N ALA A 103 7.65 2.11 11.88
CA ALA A 103 8.85 2.89 11.58
C ALA A 103 10.00 2.65 12.57
N GLY A 104 9.67 2.32 13.83
CA GLY A 104 10.66 2.04 14.88
C GLY A 104 11.46 0.77 14.61
N SER A 105 10.79 -0.32 14.24
CA SER A 105 11.46 -1.58 13.85
C SER A 105 11.87 -1.62 12.38
N SER A 106 11.41 -0.66 11.56
CA SER A 106 11.62 -0.65 10.11
C SER A 106 11.11 -1.93 9.42
N GLY A 107 9.91 -2.37 9.82
CA GLY A 107 9.27 -3.57 9.28
C GLY A 107 7.75 -3.48 9.30
N TYR A 108 7.10 -4.41 8.60
CA TYR A 108 5.63 -4.53 8.65
C TYR A 108 5.20 -5.41 9.82
N ARG A 109 4.12 -4.99 10.49
CA ARG A 109 3.24 -5.88 11.24
C ARG A 109 2.22 -6.44 10.25
N ALA A 110 1.95 -7.74 10.33
CA ALA A 110 1.10 -8.44 9.39
C ALA A 110 0.05 -9.27 10.13
N TRP A 111 -1.17 -9.25 9.62
CA TRP A 111 -2.27 -10.10 10.04
C TRP A 111 -2.80 -10.90 8.84
N TYR A 112 -3.01 -12.20 9.03
CA TYR A 112 -3.53 -13.13 8.03
C TYR A 112 -4.91 -13.63 8.48
N PRO A 113 -6.01 -12.98 8.03
CA PRO A 113 -7.35 -13.21 8.58
C PRO A 113 -7.93 -14.59 8.24
N GLN A 114 -7.45 -15.27 7.19
CA GLN A 114 -7.95 -16.60 6.82
C GLN A 114 -7.49 -17.69 7.81
N ASP A 115 -6.27 -17.56 8.31
CA ASP A 115 -5.64 -18.54 9.19
C ASP A 115 -5.63 -18.09 10.65
N GLY A 116 -5.96 -16.82 10.92
CA GLY A 116 -5.86 -16.22 12.25
C GLY A 116 -4.41 -16.08 12.73
N GLU A 117 -3.47 -15.91 11.80
CA GLU A 117 -2.03 -15.86 12.08
C GLU A 117 -1.45 -14.45 12.03
N GLY A 118 -0.36 -14.24 12.78
CA GLY A 118 0.36 -12.97 12.83
C GLY A 118 -0.04 -12.09 14.01
N ASP A 119 0.04 -10.78 13.81
CA ASP A 119 -0.20 -9.76 14.83
C ASP A 119 -1.50 -9.01 14.53
N ASN A 120 -2.58 -9.33 15.25
CA ASN A 120 -3.84 -8.61 15.15
C ASN A 120 -3.73 -7.25 15.85
N PHE A 121 -3.20 -6.27 15.12
CA PHE A 121 -2.93 -4.95 15.64
C PHE A 121 -4.17 -4.05 15.66
N GLY A 122 -4.29 -3.24 16.72
CA GLY A 122 -5.31 -2.18 16.78
C GLY A 122 -5.14 -1.14 15.67
N LEU A 123 -6.25 -0.64 15.14
CA LEU A 123 -6.25 0.46 14.20
C LEU A 123 -6.25 1.80 14.95
N VAL A 124 -5.66 2.80 14.33
CA VAL A 124 -5.70 4.21 14.73
C VAL A 124 -6.26 5.06 13.59
N VAL A 125 -6.94 6.14 13.98
CA VAL A 125 -7.39 7.19 13.05
C VAL A 125 -6.18 7.91 12.47
N GLY A 126 -6.21 8.17 11.16
CA GLY A 126 -5.09 8.65 10.36
C GLY A 126 -4.07 7.56 10.00
N GLY A 127 -4.15 6.37 10.61
CA GLY A 127 -3.23 5.27 10.35
C GLY A 127 -3.30 4.78 8.91
N VAL A 128 -2.16 4.33 8.37
CA VAL A 128 -2.04 3.79 7.02
C VAL A 128 -1.95 2.27 7.07
N TYR A 129 -2.75 1.61 6.24
CA TYR A 129 -2.84 0.17 6.14
C TYR A 129 -2.70 -0.29 4.71
N ARG A 130 -2.11 -1.47 4.52
CA ARG A 130 -2.06 -2.14 3.22
C ARG A 130 -2.89 -3.39 3.28
N LEU A 131 -3.63 -3.64 2.21
CA LEU A 131 -4.50 -4.78 2.06
C LEU A 131 -3.98 -5.57 0.86
N VAL A 132 -3.56 -6.81 1.09
CA VAL A 132 -3.34 -7.77 0.02
C VAL A 132 -4.68 -8.44 -0.24
N VAL A 133 -5.21 -8.27 -1.44
CA VAL A 133 -6.55 -8.74 -1.81
C VAL A 133 -6.50 -9.62 -3.05
N ASP A 134 -7.34 -10.63 -3.11
CA ASP A 134 -7.50 -11.48 -4.29
C ASP A 134 -8.64 -10.98 -5.21
N SER A 135 -8.97 -11.75 -6.24
CA SER A 135 -10.01 -11.41 -7.22
C SER A 135 -11.45 -11.45 -6.68
N THR A 136 -11.67 -11.94 -5.47
CA THR A 136 -12.99 -12.01 -4.82
C THR A 136 -13.28 -10.79 -3.95
N ALA A 137 -12.29 -9.91 -3.76
CA ALA A 137 -12.45 -8.72 -2.94
C ALA A 137 -13.41 -7.69 -3.54
N ALA A 138 -14.13 -7.00 -2.65
CA ALA A 138 -15.01 -5.91 -3.03
C ALA A 138 -14.25 -4.80 -3.77
N SER A 139 -14.84 -4.27 -4.83
CA SER A 139 -14.26 -3.17 -5.61
C SER A 139 -14.34 -1.82 -4.90
N VAL A 140 -15.24 -1.70 -3.92
CA VAL A 140 -15.46 -0.48 -3.13
C VAL A 140 -15.68 -0.87 -1.67
N VAL A 141 -14.98 -0.18 -0.77
CA VAL A 141 -15.23 -0.19 0.67
C VAL A 141 -15.48 1.24 1.12
N SER A 142 -16.41 1.42 2.07
CA SER A 142 -16.71 2.73 2.66
C SER A 142 -16.54 2.67 4.17
N PHE A 143 -15.81 3.64 4.69
CA PHE A 143 -15.66 3.85 6.12
C PHE A 143 -16.49 5.06 6.52
N VAL A 144 -17.42 4.85 7.46
CA VAL A 144 -18.28 5.90 8.01
C VAL A 144 -17.94 6.06 9.47
N GLY A 145 -17.80 7.29 9.92
CA GLY A 145 -17.43 7.58 11.29
C GLY A 145 -17.43 9.06 11.57
N ASP A 146 -17.12 9.41 12.82
CA ASP A 146 -17.03 10.79 13.24
C ASP A 146 -15.79 11.46 12.65
N VAL A 147 -15.93 12.74 12.29
CA VAL A 147 -14.79 13.59 11.95
C VAL A 147 -13.97 13.79 13.22
N PRO A 148 -12.67 13.44 13.23
CA PRO A 148 -11.83 13.66 14.39
C PRO A 148 -11.75 15.15 14.73
N ALA A 149 -11.64 15.48 16.02
CA ALA A 149 -11.45 16.86 16.44
C ALA A 149 -10.23 17.47 15.73
N GLN A 150 -10.30 18.76 15.39
CA GLN A 150 -9.20 19.45 14.71
C GLN A 150 -7.90 19.29 15.50
N GLY A 151 -6.82 18.88 14.81
CA GLY A 151 -5.50 18.69 15.43
C GLY A 151 -5.32 17.41 16.26
N SER A 152 -6.36 16.57 16.37
CA SER A 152 -6.28 15.29 17.12
C SER A 152 -5.50 14.20 16.40
N VAL A 153 -5.40 14.26 15.07
CA VAL A 153 -4.62 13.31 14.26
C VAL A 153 -3.20 13.82 14.15
N GLN A 154 -2.28 13.15 14.84
CA GLN A 154 -0.84 13.41 14.83
C GLN A 154 -0.07 12.11 14.68
N PHE A 155 1.08 12.21 14.02
CA PHE A 155 1.98 11.11 13.71
C PHE A 155 3.29 11.31 14.46
N SER A 156 3.69 10.31 15.23
CA SER A 156 5.04 10.23 15.76
C SER A 156 5.97 9.78 14.63
N LEU A 157 6.91 10.64 14.25
CA LEU A 157 7.81 10.42 13.14
C LEU A 157 9.15 9.86 13.64
N VAL A 158 9.57 8.74 13.05
CA VAL A 158 10.88 8.15 13.31
C VAL A 158 11.88 8.69 12.31
N ARG A 159 13.03 9.14 12.80
CA ARG A 159 14.14 9.68 11.99
C ARG A 159 15.44 8.96 12.32
N PRO A 160 16.38 8.84 11.36
CA PRO A 160 17.70 8.31 11.66
C PRO A 160 18.51 9.32 12.48
N THR A 161 19.42 8.81 13.31
CA THR A 161 20.39 9.62 14.07
C THR A 161 21.61 10.00 13.23
N ALA A 162 21.80 9.36 12.09
CA ALA A 162 22.92 9.55 11.17
C ALA A 162 22.43 9.55 9.71
N ALA A 163 23.35 9.36 8.76
CA ALA A 163 23.05 9.30 7.33
C ALA A 163 22.02 8.19 7.00
N GLY A 164 21.28 8.42 5.91
CA GLY A 164 20.19 7.56 5.47
C GLY A 164 18.82 8.19 5.78
N CYS A 165 17.76 7.39 5.64
CA CYS A 165 16.41 7.80 5.96
C CYS A 165 15.66 6.72 6.75
N LYS A 166 14.58 7.12 7.40
CA LYS A 166 13.60 6.20 8.00
C LYS A 166 12.26 6.36 7.33
N ILE A 167 11.66 5.23 6.96
CA ILE A 167 10.36 5.19 6.32
C ILE A 167 9.27 5.46 7.35
N ASN A 168 8.35 6.34 7.02
CA ASN A 168 7.15 6.64 7.80
C ASN A 168 5.95 6.63 6.86
N ASP A 169 4.84 6.06 7.32
CA ASP A 169 3.57 6.15 6.60
C ASP A 169 2.65 7.11 7.37
N ILE A 170 2.06 8.06 6.66
CA ILE A 170 1.17 9.07 7.23
C ILE A 170 -0.04 9.27 6.32
N SER A 171 -1.09 9.90 6.85
CA SER A 171 -2.17 10.46 6.03
C SER A 171 -2.25 11.96 6.24
N ILE A 172 -2.70 12.73 5.25
CA ILE A 172 -2.93 14.17 5.44
C ILE A 172 -4.19 14.39 6.29
N PRO A 173 -4.10 15.02 7.47
CA PRO A 173 -5.27 15.29 8.31
C PRO A 173 -6.26 16.28 7.68
N LEU A 174 -7.51 16.22 8.11
CA LEU A 174 -8.60 17.08 7.59
C LEU A 174 -8.33 18.58 7.73
N ASN A 175 -7.56 18.99 8.74
CA ASN A 175 -7.22 20.38 8.99
C ASN A 175 -6.00 20.88 8.22
N ARG A 176 -5.45 20.08 7.29
CA ARG A 176 -4.27 20.42 6.48
C ARG A 176 -4.61 20.58 5.00
N SER A 177 -5.69 21.29 4.70
CA SER A 177 -6.10 21.61 3.32
C SER A 177 -5.14 22.56 2.61
N ASP A 178 -4.20 23.17 3.35
CA ASP A 178 -3.07 23.94 2.82
C ASP A 178 -2.06 23.07 2.05
N ILE A 179 -2.07 21.75 2.25
CA ILE A 179 -1.16 20.82 1.58
C ILE A 179 -1.85 20.22 0.35
N SER A 180 -1.49 20.75 -0.81
CA SER A 180 -2.05 20.36 -2.11
C SER A 180 -1.06 19.63 -3.03
N THR A 181 0.23 19.58 -2.68
CA THR A 181 1.28 18.91 -3.48
C THR A 181 2.27 18.11 -2.62
N ALA A 182 2.96 17.17 -3.26
CA ALA A 182 4.01 16.37 -2.61
C ALA A 182 5.13 17.24 -2.03
N ASP A 183 5.48 18.33 -2.71
CA ASP A 183 6.49 19.28 -2.26
C ASP A 183 6.04 20.06 -1.02
N GLN A 184 4.79 20.54 -1.00
CA GLN A 184 4.21 21.19 0.18
C GLN A 184 4.16 20.22 1.38
N LEU A 185 3.88 18.94 1.13
CA LEU A 185 3.92 17.91 2.18
C LEU A 185 5.35 17.73 2.72
N ALA A 186 6.34 17.65 1.83
CA ALA A 186 7.74 17.52 2.22
C ALA A 186 8.22 18.72 3.06
N ILE A 187 7.89 19.94 2.65
CA ILE A 187 8.21 21.18 3.38
C ILE A 187 7.55 21.16 4.76
N SER A 188 6.26 20.81 4.82
CA SER A 188 5.47 20.78 6.05
C SER A 188 6.00 19.78 7.09
N VAL A 189 6.51 18.63 6.65
CA VAL A 189 7.11 17.61 7.54
C VAL A 189 8.57 17.95 7.90
N GLY A 190 9.29 18.57 6.96
CA GLY A 190 10.69 18.95 7.11
C GLY A 190 11.66 17.77 6.96
N ASN A 191 12.79 18.02 6.29
CA ASN A 191 13.87 17.05 6.05
C ASN A 191 13.36 15.70 5.52
N VAL A 192 12.69 15.74 4.38
CA VAL A 192 12.17 14.59 3.65
C VAL A 192 13.04 14.40 2.42
N SER A 193 13.55 13.19 2.16
CA SER A 193 14.27 12.89 0.91
C SER A 193 13.36 12.36 -0.18
N GLN A 194 12.22 11.77 0.18
CA GLN A 194 11.29 11.21 -0.78
C GLN A 194 9.85 11.22 -0.23
N VAL A 195 8.90 11.57 -1.09
CA VAL A 195 7.45 11.45 -0.88
C VAL A 195 6.89 10.47 -1.91
N LEU A 196 6.12 9.48 -1.45
CA LEU A 196 5.58 8.41 -2.27
C LEU A 196 4.06 8.32 -2.16
N GLU A 197 3.38 8.18 -3.30
CA GLU A 197 1.94 7.86 -3.41
C GLU A 197 1.78 6.50 -4.09
N TRP A 198 1.02 5.58 -3.48
CA TRP A 198 0.74 4.28 -4.09
C TRP A 198 -0.27 4.40 -5.23
N ASN A 199 0.06 3.87 -6.40
CA ASN A 199 -0.84 3.72 -7.53
C ASN A 199 -1.30 2.27 -7.66
N ALA A 200 -2.53 2.01 -7.21
CA ALA A 200 -3.11 0.66 -7.25
C ALA A 200 -3.34 0.14 -8.68
N ALA A 201 -3.56 1.01 -9.67
CA ALA A 201 -3.80 0.58 -11.05
C ALA A 201 -2.54 -0.02 -11.68
N THR A 202 -1.38 0.59 -11.43
CA THR A 202 -0.08 0.15 -11.97
C THR A 202 0.72 -0.71 -11.00
N GLN A 203 0.23 -0.87 -9.75
CA GLN A 203 0.94 -1.55 -8.66
C GLN A 203 2.36 -1.00 -8.45
N SER A 204 2.49 0.34 -8.47
CA SER A 204 3.76 1.04 -8.34
C SER A 204 3.61 2.32 -7.51
N TYR A 205 4.74 2.94 -7.14
CA TYR A 205 4.75 4.24 -6.48
C TYR A 205 5.01 5.37 -7.47
N LYS A 206 4.26 6.46 -7.34
CA LYS A 206 4.74 7.78 -7.78
C LYS A 206 5.72 8.31 -6.75
N ALA A 207 6.75 9.00 -7.20
CA ALA A 207 7.81 9.49 -6.33
C ALA A 207 8.11 10.97 -6.61
N TRP A 208 8.29 11.72 -5.53
CA TRP A 208 8.84 13.08 -5.52
C TRP A 208 10.10 13.11 -4.66
N TYR A 209 11.18 13.69 -5.18
CA TYR A 209 12.45 13.88 -4.50
C TYR A 209 12.69 15.39 -4.26
N PRO A 210 12.20 15.94 -3.14
CA PRO A 210 12.14 17.39 -2.92
C PRO A 210 13.51 18.09 -2.84
N GLN A 211 14.57 17.37 -2.46
CA GLN A 211 15.92 17.96 -2.37
C GLN A 211 16.55 18.20 -3.73
N ASP A 212 16.22 17.35 -4.70
CA ASP A 212 16.77 17.38 -6.06
C ASP A 212 15.79 18.06 -7.03
N GLY A 213 14.53 18.23 -6.63
CA GLY A 213 13.46 18.71 -7.50
C GLY A 213 13.09 17.71 -8.60
N GLU A 214 13.31 16.42 -8.36
CA GLU A 214 13.13 15.34 -9.33
C GLU A 214 11.88 14.51 -9.08
N GLY A 215 11.33 13.93 -10.14
CA GLY A 215 10.13 13.09 -10.11
C GLY A 215 8.83 13.88 -10.31
N ASP A 216 7.73 13.31 -9.82
CA ASP A 216 6.39 13.88 -9.99
C ASP A 216 5.98 14.64 -8.73
N ASN A 217 5.89 15.97 -8.79
CA ASN A 217 5.27 16.75 -7.72
C ASN A 217 3.75 16.62 -7.76
N PHE A 218 3.26 15.42 -7.45
CA PHE A 218 1.86 15.04 -7.60
C PHE A 218 0.95 15.80 -6.62
N ALA A 219 -0.31 15.98 -7.03
CA ALA A 219 -1.34 16.56 -6.17
C ALA A 219 -1.64 15.64 -4.98
N THR A 220 -1.66 16.22 -3.78
CA THR A 220 -2.01 15.50 -2.55
C THR A 220 -3.49 15.63 -2.23
N LYS A 221 -3.99 14.73 -1.37
CA LYS A 221 -5.39 14.66 -0.96
C LYS A 221 -5.47 14.43 0.54
N ILE A 222 -6.42 15.11 1.16
CA ILE A 222 -6.77 14.87 2.56
C ILE A 222 -7.23 13.43 2.73
N GLY A 223 -6.80 12.80 3.82
CA GLY A 223 -7.15 11.42 4.16
C GLY A 223 -6.51 10.36 3.25
N PHE A 224 -5.64 10.73 2.31
CA PHE A 224 -4.90 9.76 1.49
C PHE A 224 -3.60 9.33 2.19
N PRO A 225 -3.17 8.07 2.01
CA PRO A 225 -1.93 7.56 2.56
C PRO A 225 -0.71 8.00 1.73
N TYR A 226 0.33 8.44 2.42
CA TYR A 226 1.63 8.78 1.85
C TYR A 226 2.75 8.06 2.60
N ARG A 227 3.79 7.69 1.87
CA ARG A 227 5.01 7.13 2.43
C ARG A 227 6.14 8.13 2.29
N LEU A 228 6.84 8.40 3.38
CA LEU A 228 7.93 9.36 3.46
C LEU A 228 9.24 8.67 3.84
N CYS A 229 10.33 9.05 3.18
CA CYS A 229 11.70 8.73 3.56
C CYS A 229 12.25 9.95 4.31
N LEU A 230 12.27 9.88 5.64
CA LEU A 230 12.65 11.01 6.50
C LEU A 230 14.13 10.97 6.82
N LEU A 231 14.82 12.08 6.54
CA LEU A 231 16.23 12.26 6.88
C LEU A 231 16.38 12.65 8.36
N SER A 232 17.63 12.65 8.82
CA SER A 232 18.00 13.13 10.15
C SER A 232 17.62 14.60 10.34
N GLY A 233 17.20 14.97 11.55
CA GLY A 233 16.71 16.31 11.87
C GLY A 233 15.30 16.59 11.32
N GLY A 234 14.63 17.61 11.84
CA GLY A 234 13.23 17.94 11.49
C GLY A 234 12.24 17.50 12.58
N LEU A 235 10.94 17.56 12.27
CA LEU A 235 9.88 17.28 13.25
C LEU A 235 9.84 15.81 13.65
N THR A 236 9.69 15.53 14.95
CA THR A 236 9.42 14.19 15.50
C THR A 236 7.93 13.92 15.68
N THR A 237 7.10 14.96 15.56
CA THR A 237 5.63 14.87 15.59
C THR A 237 5.06 15.76 14.49
N TRP A 238 4.10 15.26 13.72
CA TRP A 238 3.47 16.02 12.65
C TRP A 238 1.97 15.68 12.52
N PRO A 239 1.08 16.64 12.23
CA PRO A 239 1.31 18.08 12.19
C PRO A 239 1.67 18.64 13.57
N THR A 240 2.37 19.78 13.62
CA THR A 240 2.49 20.55 14.86
C THR A 240 1.15 21.21 15.18
N PRO A 241 0.76 21.30 16.48
CA PRO A 241 -0.43 22.03 16.90
C PRO A 241 -0.43 23.49 16.45
#